data_AF-A0A357YVC2-F1
#
_entry.id   AF-A0A357YVC2-F1
#
_cell.length_a   1.000
_cell.length_b   1.000
_cell.length_c   1.000
_cell.angle_alpha   90.00
_cell.angle_beta   90.00
_cell.angle_gamma   90.00
#
_symmetry.space_group_name_H-M   'P 1'
#
loop_
_entity.id
_entity.type
_entity.pdbx_description
1 polymer ?
#
loop_
_entity_poly.entity_id
_entity_poly.type
_entity_poly.pdbx_seq_one_letter_code
_entity_poly.pdbx_strand_id
1 'polypeptide(L)'
;MNNSKISFKIGDSVRVKPDVLDPDTEAFSLEGWQGRILDIRPQEDGPTIIDIEWDSITLREMPASSIEASEEEGLDWTQMGLYPDDVEVTTARDTEQDVKHAQKELRDLADLNLPLMVEW
;
A
#
# COMPACT_ATOMS: atom_id res chain seq x y z
N MET A 1 10.13 29.83 -9.23
CA MET A 1 10.41 28.38 -9.35
C MET A 1 9.22 27.76 -10.03
N ASN A 2 9.42 27.13 -11.19
CA ASN A 2 8.33 26.51 -11.94
C ASN A 2 7.92 25.23 -11.19
N ASN A 3 6.95 25.38 -10.28
CA ASN A 3 6.37 24.26 -9.57
C ASN A 3 5.36 23.61 -10.51
N SER A 4 5.85 22.79 -11.43
CA SER A 4 4.99 21.88 -12.18
C SER A 4 4.41 20.90 -11.16
N LYS A 5 3.23 21.23 -10.62
CA LYS A 5 2.49 20.34 -9.72
C LYS A 5 2.20 19.07 -10.50
N ILE A 6 2.95 18.00 -10.25
CA ILE A 6 2.72 16.71 -10.89
C ILE A 6 1.28 16.32 -10.54
N SER A 7 0.45 16.17 -11.57
CA SER A 7 -0.92 15.71 -11.39
C SER A 7 -0.91 14.19 -11.47
N PHE A 8 -1.12 13.55 -10.33
CA PHE A 8 -1.36 12.11 -10.27
C PHE A 8 -2.64 11.72 -11.00
N LYS A 9 -2.67 10.49 -11.51
CA LYS A 9 -3.82 9.85 -12.14
C LYS A 9 -3.98 8.43 -11.62
N ILE A 10 -5.22 7.94 -11.61
CA ILE A 10 -5.50 6.52 -11.37
C ILE A 10 -4.71 5.68 -12.38
N GLY A 11 -4.03 4.65 -11.86
CA GLY A 11 -3.14 3.77 -12.62
C GLY A 11 -1.67 4.21 -12.67
N ASP A 12 -1.34 5.44 -12.25
CA ASP A 12 0.07 5.86 -12.14
C ASP A 12 0.78 4.98 -11.11
N SER A 13 1.99 4.51 -11.44
CA SER A 13 2.85 3.86 -10.47
C SER A 13 3.60 4.89 -9.66
N VAL A 14 3.64 4.70 -8.35
CA VAL A 14 4.30 5.61 -7.42
C VAL A 14 5.24 4.86 -6.49
N ARG A 15 6.27 5.57 -6.02
CA ARG A 15 7.21 5.12 -4.99
C ARG A 15 7.10 6.06 -3.79
N VAL A 16 7.07 5.48 -2.60
CA VAL A 16 7.11 6.23 -1.34
C VAL A 16 8.50 6.80 -1.10
N LYS A 17 8.55 8.09 -0.76
CA LYS A 17 9.79 8.84 -0.51
C LYS A 17 10.47 8.42 0.80
N PRO A 18 11.75 8.80 1.01
CA PRO A 18 12.40 8.65 2.30
C PRO A 18 11.64 9.32 3.45
N ASP A 19 11.84 8.79 4.64
CA ASP A 19 11.28 9.29 5.92
C ASP A 19 9.74 9.25 6.04
N VAL A 20 9.03 8.65 5.08
CA VAL A 20 7.58 8.41 5.18
C VAL A 20 7.34 7.15 6.00
N LEU A 21 6.57 7.29 7.08
CA LEU A 21 6.17 6.20 7.95
C LEU A 21 4.77 5.70 7.60
N ASP A 22 4.43 4.52 8.10
CA ASP A 22 3.07 4.02 8.12
C ASP A 22 2.14 5.04 8.81
N PRO A 23 1.07 5.52 8.15
CA PRO A 23 0.24 6.60 8.69
C PRO A 23 -0.69 6.15 9.83
N ASP A 24 -0.94 4.85 9.96
CA ASP A 24 -1.85 4.30 10.98
C ASP A 24 -1.11 4.04 12.30
N THR A 25 0.15 3.63 12.22
CA THR A 25 0.94 3.17 13.37
C THR A 25 2.21 3.97 13.64
N GLU A 26 2.73 4.67 12.63
CA GLU A 26 4.06 5.30 12.59
C GLU A 26 5.21 4.34 13.01
N ALA A 27 4.97 3.03 13.03
CA ALA A 27 5.86 2.05 13.64
C ALA A 27 6.98 1.59 12.71
N PHE A 28 6.80 1.74 11.40
CA PHE A 28 7.78 1.33 10.39
C PHE A 28 7.82 2.29 9.20
N SER A 29 8.95 2.30 8.51
CA SER A 29 9.16 3.10 7.31
C SER A 29 8.55 2.41 6.10
N LEU A 30 7.85 3.20 5.27
CA LEU A 30 7.34 2.81 3.97
C LEU A 30 8.30 3.20 2.83
N GLU A 31 9.48 3.75 3.15
CA GLU A 31 10.45 4.21 2.15
C GLU A 31 10.71 3.13 1.08
N GLY A 32 10.58 3.53 -0.19
CA GLY A 32 10.85 2.66 -1.33
C GLY A 32 9.71 1.69 -1.67
N TRP A 33 8.67 1.58 -0.85
CA TRP A 33 7.46 0.81 -1.20
C TRP A 33 6.84 1.42 -2.46
N GLN A 34 6.29 0.56 -3.31
CA GLN A 34 5.68 1.00 -4.56
C GLN A 34 4.33 0.36 -4.80
N GLY A 35 3.51 1.07 -5.55
CA GLY A 35 2.19 0.59 -5.93
C GLY A 35 1.60 1.41 -7.06
N ARG A 36 0.34 1.11 -7.39
CA ARG A 36 -0.46 1.83 -8.36
C ARG A 36 -1.55 2.61 -7.66
N ILE A 37 -1.78 3.85 -8.08
CA ILE A 37 -2.89 4.65 -7.56
C ILE A 37 -4.21 4.00 -7.97
N LEU A 38 -4.98 3.55 -6.99
CA LEU A 38 -6.30 2.95 -7.14
C LEU A 38 -7.38 4.03 -7.15
N ASP A 39 -7.27 5.00 -6.25
CA ASP A 39 -8.23 6.10 -6.12
C ASP A 39 -7.53 7.42 -5.72
N ILE A 40 -8.19 8.53 -6.02
CA ILE A 40 -7.78 9.87 -5.61
C ILE A 40 -8.97 10.49 -4.91
N ARG A 41 -8.85 10.73 -3.60
CA ARG A 41 -9.91 11.21 -2.73
C ARG A 41 -9.65 12.66 -2.30
N PRO A 42 -10.25 13.66 -2.95
CA PRO A 42 -10.26 15.02 -2.44
C PRO A 42 -11.06 15.08 -1.15
N GLN A 43 -10.50 15.69 -0.12
CA GLN A 43 -11.20 15.94 1.15
C GLN A 43 -11.82 17.34 1.11
N GLU A 44 -13.03 17.51 1.66
CA GLU A 44 -13.72 18.82 1.64
C GLU A 44 -12.93 19.90 2.39
N ASP A 45 -12.33 19.56 3.53
CA ASP A 45 -11.58 20.48 4.40
C ASP A 45 -10.12 20.02 4.65
N GLY A 46 -9.55 19.23 3.73
CA GLY A 46 -8.23 18.62 3.95
C GLY A 46 -7.40 18.39 2.68
N PRO A 47 -6.14 17.96 2.85
CA PRO A 47 -5.32 17.52 1.73
C PRO A 47 -5.96 16.32 1.02
N THR A 48 -5.79 16.24 -0.30
CA THR A 48 -6.12 15.06 -1.09
C THR A 48 -5.34 13.86 -0.58
N ILE A 49 -6.01 12.71 -0.48
CA ILE A 49 -5.37 11.42 -0.22
C ILE A 49 -5.38 10.62 -1.51
N ILE A 50 -4.30 9.91 -1.81
CA ILE A 50 -4.25 8.91 -2.87
C ILE A 50 -4.22 7.54 -2.23
N ASP A 51 -5.09 6.65 -2.69
CA ASP A 51 -5.07 5.25 -2.26
C ASP A 51 -4.21 4.46 -3.24
N ILE A 52 -3.23 3.75 -2.71
CA ILE A 52 -2.24 3.01 -3.48
C ILE A 52 -2.45 1.53 -3.21
N GLU A 53 -2.69 0.75 -4.27
CA GLU A 53 -2.57 -0.71 -4.20
C GLU A 53 -1.09 -1.08 -4.34
N TRP A 54 -0.54 -1.79 -3.36
CA TRP A 54 0.86 -2.20 -3.39
C TRP A 54 1.16 -3.14 -4.54
N ASP A 55 2.30 -2.93 -5.20
CA ASP A 55 2.74 -3.83 -6.25
C ASP A 55 3.18 -5.19 -5.68
N SER A 56 3.23 -6.20 -6.53
CA SER A 56 3.49 -7.59 -6.13
C SER A 56 4.88 -7.81 -5.53
N ILE A 57 5.82 -6.89 -5.73
CA ILE A 57 7.14 -6.93 -5.12
C ILE A 57 7.03 -6.40 -3.69
N THR A 58 6.42 -5.23 -3.51
CA THR A 58 6.17 -4.65 -2.19
C THR A 58 5.36 -5.60 -1.32
N LEU A 59 4.32 -6.23 -1.87
CA LEU A 59 3.53 -7.22 -1.14
C LEU A 59 4.36 -8.42 -0.66
N ARG A 60 5.25 -8.96 -1.50
CA ARG A 60 6.07 -10.13 -1.11
C ARG A 60 7.25 -9.78 -0.20
N GLU A 61 7.72 -8.54 -0.24
CA GLU A 61 8.78 -8.04 0.63
C GLU A 61 8.23 -7.44 1.93
N MET A 62 6.91 -7.24 2.01
CA MET A 62 6.23 -6.75 3.22
C MET A 62 6.57 -7.66 4.41
N PRO A 63 6.92 -7.08 5.58
CA PRO A 63 7.11 -7.87 6.78
C PRO A 63 5.85 -8.67 7.12
N ALA A 64 6.00 -9.96 7.41
CA ALA A 64 4.86 -10.81 7.78
C ALA A 64 4.08 -10.25 8.99
N SER A 65 4.79 -9.61 9.94
CA SER A 65 4.17 -8.95 11.09
C SER A 65 3.22 -7.81 10.71
N SER A 66 3.44 -7.13 9.58
CA SER A 66 2.54 -6.08 9.09
C SER A 66 1.24 -6.67 8.55
N ILE A 67 1.31 -7.83 7.89
CA ILE A 67 0.13 -8.58 7.41
C ILE A 67 -0.66 -9.11 8.61
N GLU A 68 0.02 -9.75 9.57
CA GLU A 68 -0.59 -10.28 10.80
C GLU A 68 -1.32 -9.19 11.59
N ALA A 69 -0.66 -8.06 11.85
CA ALA A 69 -1.27 -6.94 12.57
C ALA A 69 -2.49 -6.37 11.83
N SER A 70 -2.42 -6.26 10.50
CA SER A 70 -3.54 -5.78 9.70
C SER A 70 -4.74 -6.73 9.77
N GLU A 71 -4.52 -8.04 9.68
CA GLU A 71 -5.59 -9.04 9.81
C GLU A 71 -6.21 -9.04 11.23
N GLU A 72 -5.41 -8.88 12.28
CA GLU A 72 -5.90 -8.76 13.66
C GLU A 72 -6.77 -7.50 13.87
N GLU A 73 -6.43 -6.40 13.21
CA GLU A 73 -7.16 -5.12 13.30
C GLU A 73 -8.30 -5.01 12.28
N GLY A 74 -8.45 -5.99 11.37
CA GLY A 74 -9.44 -5.96 10.30
C GLY A 74 -9.14 -4.91 9.22
N LEU A 75 -7.87 -4.56 9.05
CA LEU A 75 -7.35 -3.61 8.07
C LEU A 75 -6.88 -4.35 6.79
N ASP A 76 -6.91 -3.63 5.67
CA ASP A 76 -6.46 -4.17 4.38
C ASP A 76 -4.99 -3.85 4.14
N TRP A 77 -4.10 -4.80 4.42
CA TRP A 77 -2.66 -4.69 4.19
C TRP A 77 -2.27 -4.55 2.70
N THR A 78 -3.19 -4.75 1.76
CA THR A 78 -2.88 -4.70 0.32
C THR A 78 -2.84 -3.27 -0.24
N GLN A 79 -3.30 -2.28 0.51
CA GLN A 79 -3.39 -0.89 0.07
C GLN A 79 -3.09 0.10 1.20
N MET A 80 -2.79 1.35 0.84
CA MET A 80 -2.54 2.42 1.80
C MET A 80 -2.94 3.78 1.24
N GLY A 81 -3.56 4.62 2.08
CA GLY A 81 -3.82 6.02 1.77
C GLY A 81 -2.65 6.90 2.17
N LEU A 82 -2.02 7.60 1.22
CA LEU A 82 -0.90 8.52 1.47
C LEU A 82 -1.16 9.91 0.89
N TYR A 83 -0.40 10.92 1.32
CA TYR A 83 -0.46 12.22 0.68
C TYR A 83 0.30 12.21 -0.66
N PRO A 84 -0.16 12.99 -1.66
CA PRO A 84 0.57 13.20 -2.90
C PRO A 84 2.04 13.62 -2.70
N ASP A 85 2.32 14.35 -1.63
CA ASP A 85 3.66 14.85 -1.32
C ASP A 85 4.59 13.77 -0.74
N ASP A 86 4.05 12.64 -0.27
CA ASP A 86 4.81 11.50 0.30
C ASP A 86 5.35 10.56 -0.77
N VAL A 87 4.93 10.74 -2.03
CA VAL A 87 5.29 9.84 -3.12
C VAL A 87 5.87 10.57 -4.33
N GLU A 88 6.52 9.81 -5.18
CA GLU A 88 6.97 10.24 -6.50
C GLU A 88 6.51 9.25 -7.58
N VAL A 89 6.24 9.76 -8.79
CA VAL A 89 5.91 8.90 -9.93
C VAL A 89 7.12 8.03 -10.27
N THR A 90 6.86 6.75 -10.52
CA THR A 90 7.88 5.76 -10.89
C THR A 90 7.38 4.88 -12.03
N THR A 91 8.23 3.98 -12.50
CA THR A 91 7.86 2.97 -13.51
C THR A 91 7.26 1.75 -12.81
N ALA A 92 6.16 1.23 -13.36
CA ALA A 92 5.58 -0.04 -12.93
C ALA A 92 6.62 -1.17 -12.98
N ARG A 93 6.68 -2.00 -11.93
CA ARG A 93 7.60 -3.13 -11.83
C ARG A 93 6.96 -4.47 -12.18
N ASP A 94 5.64 -4.49 -12.31
CA ASP A 94 4.81 -5.67 -12.50
C ASP A 94 3.48 -5.33 -13.20
N THR A 95 2.57 -6.30 -13.27
CA THR A 95 1.21 -6.14 -13.79
C THR A 95 0.14 -6.32 -12.70
N GLU A 96 -1.09 -5.89 -12.97
CA GLU A 96 -2.24 -6.15 -12.07
C GLU A 96 -2.48 -7.66 -11.83
N GLN A 97 -2.12 -8.52 -12.80
CA GLN A 97 -2.23 -9.97 -12.63
C GLN A 97 -1.19 -10.49 -11.63
N ASP A 98 0.02 -9.93 -11.63
CA ASP A 98 1.06 -10.29 -10.67
C ASP A 98 0.66 -9.88 -9.25
N VAL A 99 0.02 -8.71 -9.10
CA VAL A 99 -0.54 -8.24 -7.82
C VAL A 99 -1.60 -9.21 -7.30
N LYS A 100 -2.58 -9.56 -8.14
CA LYS A 100 -3.63 -10.53 -7.75
C LYS A 100 -3.05 -11.89 -7.34
N HIS A 101 -2.01 -12.36 -8.04
CA HIS A 101 -1.32 -13.58 -7.64
C HIS A 101 -0.59 -13.43 -6.29
N ALA A 102 0.12 -12.33 -6.05
CA ALA A 102 0.79 -12.08 -4.77
C ALA A 102 -0.20 -11.95 -3.61
N GLN A 103 -1.29 -11.21 -3.80
CA GLN A 103 -2.36 -11.09 -2.81
C GLN A 103 -2.94 -12.46 -2.47
N LYS A 104 -3.25 -13.29 -3.47
CA LYS A 104 -3.76 -14.65 -3.24
C LYS A 104 -2.73 -15.52 -2.50
N GLU A 105 -1.48 -15.51 -2.95
CA GLU A 105 -0.38 -16.26 -2.35
C GLU A 105 -0.25 -15.95 -0.85
N LEU A 106 -0.22 -14.67 -0.50
CA LEU A 106 -0.07 -14.21 0.88
C LEU A 106 -1.32 -14.49 1.73
N ARG A 107 -2.54 -14.35 1.18
CA ARG A 107 -3.78 -14.74 1.87
C ARG A 107 -3.81 -16.24 2.17
N ASP A 108 -3.48 -17.08 1.17
CA ASP A 108 -3.41 -18.53 1.36
C ASP A 108 -2.39 -18.89 2.46
N LEU A 109 -1.25 -18.18 2.54
CA LEU A 109 -0.25 -18.38 3.59
C LEU A 109 -0.73 -17.95 4.98
N ALA A 110 -1.43 -16.81 5.07
CA ALA A 110 -2.02 -16.34 6.33
C ALA A 110 -3.09 -17.32 6.85
N ASP A 111 -3.97 -17.81 5.98
CA ASP A 111 -5.01 -18.79 6.31
C ASP A 111 -4.42 -20.13 6.81
N LEU A 112 -3.28 -20.55 6.26
CA LEU A 112 -2.59 -21.77 6.70
C LEU A 112 -1.90 -21.62 8.06
N ASN A 113 -1.55 -20.39 8.46
CA ASN A 113 -0.83 -20.09 9.70
C ASN A 113 -1.75 -19.65 10.85
N LEU A 114 -3.03 -19.39 10.59
CA LEU A 114 -4.02 -19.18 11.64
C LEU A 114 -4.18 -20.48 12.45
N PRO A 115 -3.80 -20.53 13.75
CA PRO A 115 -4.21 -21.64 14.59
C PRO A 115 -5.75 -21.63 14.61
N LEU A 116 -6.36 -22.80 14.50
CA LEU A 116 -7.81 -23.05 14.53
C LEU A 116 -8.54 -22.18 15.59
N MET A 117 -8.87 -20.95 15.26
CA MET A 117 -9.52 -19.97 16.15
C MET A 117 -10.95 -19.73 15.70
N VAL A 118 -11.66 -20.82 15.41
CA VAL A 118 -13.12 -20.82 15.36
C VAL A 118 -13.63 -22.09 16.05
N GLU A 119 -13.56 -22.09 17.38
CA GLU A 119 -14.56 -22.79 18.20
C GLU A 119 -15.13 -21.79 19.21
N TRP A 120 -16.30 -21.25 18.89
CA TRP A 120 -17.29 -20.75 19.85
C TRP A 120 -18.68 -21.20 19.40
#